data_AF-A0AAV0NIM4-F1
#
_entry.id   AF-A0AAV0NIM4-F1
#
_cell.length_a   1.000
_cell.length_b   1.000
_cell.length_c   1.000
_cell.angle_alpha   90.00
_cell.angle_beta   90.00
_cell.angle_gamma   90.00
#
_symmetry.space_group_name_H-M   'P 1'
#
loop_
_entity.id
_entity.type
_entity.pdbx_description
1 polymer ?
#
loop_
_entity_poly.entity_id
_entity_poly.type
_entity_poly.pdbx_seq_one_letter_code
_entity_poly.pdbx_strand_id
1 'polypeptide(L)'
;LVDAGLSSVLPLAPLTGDPGLITALVERWRPETSTFHMPFGEVTITLEDVATLTGLAINGDAVIVDIPDEDWSAMCLRLLGQAPTDLGGGVIRITWLGDTFDELPLSASPETTEQYARAYALSLMGGVLFSDRSGGSVHLQYLLLVEDWRRAGRFAWGAAVLSYLYREMGRSALQMTASSSLGGDFGGWAALLMLWTWERFPHTSPLHAVTGAQITQDAVPRGIRWLPAQTRQHGDQFYLYKLWFDECTTFVVSI
;
A
#
# COMPACT_ATOMS: atom_id res chain seq x y z
N LEU A 1 -8.08 14.37 -4.01
CA LEU A 1 -7.59 13.00 -4.35
C LEU A 1 -7.38 12.77 -5.84
N VAL A 2 -8.37 13.02 -6.71
CA VAL A 2 -8.17 12.97 -8.18
C VAL A 2 -7.03 13.90 -8.58
N ASP A 3 -7.10 15.16 -8.14
CA ASP A 3 -6.04 16.15 -8.40
C ASP A 3 -4.68 15.74 -7.82
N ALA A 4 -4.66 14.95 -6.75
CA ALA A 4 -3.43 14.40 -6.17
C ALA A 4 -2.90 13.17 -6.89
N GLY A 5 -3.61 12.60 -7.87
CA GLY A 5 -3.20 11.37 -8.55
C GLY A 5 -3.34 10.09 -7.71
N LEU A 6 -4.18 10.12 -6.65
CA LEU A 6 -4.37 9.00 -5.72
C LEU A 6 -5.74 8.30 -5.86
N SER A 7 -6.62 8.78 -6.73
CA SER A 7 -7.99 8.26 -6.85
C SER A 7 -8.07 6.80 -7.30
N SER A 8 -7.09 6.31 -8.07
CA SER A 8 -7.04 4.93 -8.55
C SER A 8 -6.85 3.91 -7.41
N VAL A 9 -6.30 4.34 -6.27
CA VAL A 9 -6.06 3.50 -5.10
C VAL A 9 -7.33 3.24 -4.31
N LEU A 10 -8.31 4.14 -4.35
CA LEU A 10 -9.53 4.05 -3.53
C LEU A 10 -10.24 2.70 -3.56
N PRO A 11 -10.51 2.08 -4.72
CA PRO A 11 -11.13 0.77 -4.75
C PRO A 11 -10.24 -0.35 -4.20
N LEU A 12 -8.92 -0.16 -4.17
CA LEU A 12 -7.93 -1.14 -3.72
C LEU A 12 -7.54 -0.95 -2.24
N ALA A 13 -7.77 0.22 -1.66
CA ALA A 13 -7.39 0.55 -0.28
C ALA A 13 -7.99 -0.40 0.78
N PRO A 14 -9.22 -0.91 0.63
CA PRO A 14 -9.77 -1.89 1.59
C PRO A 14 -9.12 -3.28 1.51
N LEU A 15 -8.33 -3.56 0.47
CA LEU A 15 -7.70 -4.86 0.33
C LEU A 15 -6.66 -5.06 1.42
N THR A 16 -6.79 -6.15 2.17
CA THR A 16 -5.77 -6.60 3.12
C THR A 16 -4.86 -7.62 2.47
N GLY A 17 -3.59 -7.64 2.83
CA GLY A 17 -2.70 -8.70 2.34
C GLY A 17 -2.91 -10.00 3.10
N ASP A 18 -2.76 -11.14 2.42
CA ASP A 18 -2.76 -12.47 3.04
C ASP A 18 -1.45 -12.65 3.85
N PRO A 19 -1.50 -12.79 5.20
CA PRO A 19 -0.30 -12.89 6.03
C PRO A 19 0.59 -14.08 5.66
N GLY A 20 0.01 -15.21 5.26
CA GLY A 20 0.75 -16.40 4.84
C GLY A 20 1.48 -16.16 3.53
N LEU A 21 0.82 -15.53 2.56
CA LEU A 21 1.45 -15.16 1.29
C LEU A 21 2.61 -14.17 1.50
N ILE A 22 2.38 -13.11 2.28
CA ILE A 22 3.40 -12.10 2.58
C ILE A 22 4.60 -12.76 3.25
N THR A 23 4.37 -13.60 4.25
CA THR A 23 5.43 -14.31 4.97
C THR A 23 6.25 -15.18 4.01
N ALA A 24 5.58 -15.95 3.14
CA ALA A 24 6.26 -16.79 2.15
C ALA A 24 7.10 -15.97 1.14
N LEU A 25 6.63 -14.80 0.72
CA LEU A 25 7.38 -13.89 -0.15
C LEU A 25 8.57 -13.24 0.57
N VAL A 26 8.40 -12.83 1.82
CA VAL A 26 9.48 -12.23 2.64
C VAL A 26 10.61 -13.22 2.87
N GLU A 27 10.33 -14.50 3.14
CA GLU A 27 11.36 -15.55 3.27
C GLU A 27 12.27 -15.65 2.02
N ARG A 28 11.70 -15.32 0.85
CA ARG A 28 12.36 -15.40 -0.45
C ARG A 28 12.97 -14.08 -0.90
N TRP A 29 12.70 -12.99 -0.21
CA TRP A 29 13.27 -11.68 -0.56
C TRP A 29 14.77 -11.64 -0.27
N ARG A 30 15.53 -11.05 -1.20
CA ARG A 30 16.96 -10.74 -1.06
C ARG A 30 17.15 -9.24 -1.10
N PRO A 31 17.43 -8.59 0.06
CA PRO A 31 17.61 -7.14 0.11
C PRO A 31 18.74 -6.63 -0.79
N GLU A 32 19.77 -7.46 -1.04
CA GLU A 32 20.96 -7.09 -1.81
C GLU A 32 20.66 -6.84 -3.29
N THR A 33 19.74 -7.61 -3.86
CA THR A 33 19.32 -7.51 -5.26
C THR A 33 17.95 -6.87 -5.44
N SER A 34 17.20 -6.68 -4.35
CA SER A 34 15.79 -6.27 -4.37
C SER A 34 14.92 -7.19 -5.24
N THR A 35 15.15 -8.50 -5.12
CA THR A 35 14.42 -9.55 -5.84
C THR A 35 13.98 -10.67 -4.92
N PHE A 36 12.95 -11.39 -5.33
CA PHE A 36 12.59 -12.70 -4.79
C PHE A 36 13.45 -13.79 -5.44
N HIS A 37 14.08 -14.62 -4.61
CA HIS A 37 14.73 -15.86 -5.02
C HIS A 37 13.71 -16.98 -5.12
N MET A 38 13.39 -17.39 -6.35
CA MET A 38 12.50 -18.50 -6.65
C MET A 38 13.30 -19.68 -7.23
N PRO A 39 12.77 -20.91 -7.20
CA PRO A 39 13.45 -22.07 -7.80
C PRO A 39 13.76 -21.94 -9.30
N PHE A 40 13.01 -21.10 -10.02
CA PHE A 40 13.17 -20.81 -11.45
C PHE A 40 13.97 -19.53 -11.74
N GLY A 41 14.52 -18.86 -10.72
CA GLY A 41 15.34 -17.65 -10.86
C GLY A 41 14.86 -16.47 -10.02
N GLU A 42 15.46 -15.31 -10.27
CA GLU A 42 15.12 -14.06 -9.60
C GLU A 42 13.95 -13.35 -10.29
N VAL A 43 12.99 -12.87 -9.50
CA VAL A 43 11.86 -12.05 -9.99
C VAL A 43 11.61 -10.89 -9.04
N THR A 44 11.02 -9.79 -9.50
CA THR A 44 10.64 -8.68 -8.64
C THR A 44 9.43 -7.92 -9.18
N ILE A 45 8.83 -7.07 -8.35
CA ILE A 45 7.75 -6.16 -8.75
C ILE A 45 8.38 -4.99 -9.52
N THR A 46 7.92 -4.71 -10.73
CA THR A 46 8.43 -3.59 -11.54
C THR A 46 7.56 -2.34 -11.40
N LEU A 47 8.05 -1.20 -11.89
CA LEU A 47 7.23 0.01 -12.00
C LEU A 47 6.01 -0.22 -12.93
N GLU A 48 6.18 -0.99 -14.01
CA GLU A 48 5.08 -1.33 -14.92
C GLU A 48 3.98 -2.13 -14.21
N ASP A 49 4.35 -3.07 -13.33
CA ASP A 49 3.41 -3.80 -12.49
C ASP A 49 2.63 -2.83 -11.59
N VAL A 50 3.30 -1.88 -10.94
CA VAL A 50 2.64 -0.89 -10.08
C VAL A 50 1.66 -0.02 -10.86
N ALA A 51 2.08 0.51 -12.01
CA ALA A 51 1.22 1.32 -12.87
C ALA A 51 -0.01 0.52 -13.33
N THR A 52 0.19 -0.72 -13.77
CA THR A 52 -0.88 -1.58 -14.29
C THR A 52 -1.86 -2.01 -13.20
N LEU A 53 -1.36 -2.43 -12.03
CA LEU A 53 -2.16 -3.00 -10.97
C LEU A 53 -2.87 -1.96 -10.11
N THR A 54 -2.29 -0.76 -9.97
CA THR A 54 -2.79 0.29 -9.06
C THR A 54 -3.20 1.58 -9.74
N GLY A 55 -2.77 1.80 -10.99
CA GLY A 55 -3.05 3.03 -11.74
C GLY A 55 -2.25 4.24 -11.27
N LEU A 56 -1.34 4.06 -10.30
CA LEU A 56 -0.48 5.14 -9.82
C LEU A 56 0.55 5.55 -10.87
N ALA A 57 0.81 6.85 -10.95
CA ALA A 57 1.83 7.40 -11.83
C ALA A 57 3.23 6.96 -11.40
N ILE A 58 4.00 6.40 -12.33
CA ILE A 58 5.40 5.99 -12.11
C ILE A 58 6.42 7.01 -12.63
N ASN A 59 5.96 7.96 -13.42
CA ASN A 59 6.74 9.10 -13.91
C ASN A 59 6.22 10.37 -13.23
N GLY A 60 7.12 11.31 -12.95
CA GLY A 60 6.77 12.56 -12.30
C GLY A 60 7.86 13.05 -11.35
N ASP A 61 7.50 14.04 -10.54
CA ASP A 61 8.36 14.61 -9.52
C ASP A 61 8.62 13.57 -8.41
N ALA A 62 9.82 13.59 -7.83
CA ALA A 62 10.14 12.74 -6.68
C ALA A 62 9.27 13.13 -5.48
N VAL A 63 8.76 12.14 -4.76
CA VAL A 63 8.02 12.35 -3.50
C VAL A 63 9.04 12.65 -2.40
N ILE A 64 9.27 13.93 -2.16
CA ILE A 64 10.20 14.43 -1.14
C ILE A 64 9.42 15.41 -0.26
N VAL A 65 9.57 15.26 1.06
CA VAL A 65 8.98 16.19 2.03
C VAL A 65 10.05 17.14 2.52
N ASP A 66 9.85 18.42 2.27
CA ASP A 66 10.61 19.48 2.92
C ASP A 66 9.90 19.81 4.25
N ILE A 67 10.53 19.48 5.37
CA ILE A 67 9.94 19.73 6.69
C ILE A 67 10.18 21.20 7.05
N PRO A 68 9.12 22.02 7.17
CA PRO A 68 9.26 23.41 7.56
C PRO A 68 9.65 23.52 9.05
N ASP A 69 10.23 24.65 9.43
CA ASP A 69 10.42 25.03 10.84
C ASP A 69 9.09 25.55 11.43
N GLU A 70 8.06 24.72 11.34
CA GLU A 70 6.71 24.96 11.87
C GLU A 70 6.39 23.87 12.89
N ASP A 71 5.73 24.25 13.99
CA ASP A 71 5.24 23.28 14.97
C ASP A 71 4.16 22.37 14.36
N TRP A 72 4.21 21.07 14.67
CA TRP A 72 3.26 20.09 14.14
C TRP A 72 1.80 20.41 14.51
N SER A 73 1.55 20.99 15.68
CA SER A 73 0.20 21.38 16.10
C SER A 73 -0.30 22.56 15.27
N ALA A 74 0.56 23.53 15.01
CA ALA A 74 0.23 24.67 14.13
C ALA A 74 -0.08 24.18 12.71
N MET A 75 0.72 23.27 12.17
CA MET A 75 0.49 22.66 10.86
C MET A 75 -0.84 21.89 10.80
N CYS A 76 -1.17 21.10 11.84
CA CYS A 76 -2.45 20.42 11.95
C CYS A 76 -3.63 21.39 11.98
N LEU A 77 -3.57 22.45 12.80
CA LEU A 77 -4.62 23.47 12.84
C LEU A 77 -4.80 24.14 11.47
N ARG A 78 -3.71 24.43 10.77
CA ARG A 78 -3.74 25.08 9.46
C ARG A 78 -4.31 24.18 8.36
N LEU A 79 -3.90 22.91 8.32
CA LEU A 79 -4.23 22.00 7.21
C LEU A 79 -5.46 21.12 7.48
N LEU A 80 -5.73 20.79 8.74
CA LEU A 80 -6.85 19.93 9.18
C LEU A 80 -7.92 20.70 9.98
N GLY A 81 -7.66 21.94 10.39
CA GLY A 81 -8.58 22.72 11.24
C GLY A 81 -8.59 22.30 12.71
N GLN A 82 -7.97 21.16 13.04
CA GLN A 82 -7.91 20.59 14.38
C GLN A 82 -6.55 19.93 14.62
N ALA A 83 -6.09 19.93 15.85
CA ALA A 83 -4.87 19.25 16.27
C ALA A 83 -5.14 18.39 17.52
N PRO A 84 -4.59 17.18 17.60
CA PRO A 84 -4.65 16.40 18.83
C PRO A 84 -3.80 17.06 19.92
N THR A 85 -4.12 16.80 21.17
CA THR A 85 -3.48 17.41 22.34
C THR A 85 -2.05 16.92 22.59
N ASP A 86 -1.67 15.79 22.02
CA ASP A 86 -0.34 15.19 22.17
C ASP A 86 0.20 14.79 20.79
N LEU A 87 1.08 15.62 20.24
CA LEU A 87 1.79 15.42 18.97
C LEU A 87 3.26 15.13 19.22
N GLY A 88 3.55 14.04 19.94
CA GLY A 88 4.91 13.55 20.13
C GLY A 88 5.60 13.22 18.80
N GLY A 89 6.55 14.06 18.38
CA GLY A 89 7.40 13.81 17.21
C GLY A 89 6.67 13.86 15.86
N GLY A 90 5.53 14.55 15.77
CA GLY A 90 4.80 14.72 14.50
C GLY A 90 4.01 13.50 14.06
N VAL A 91 3.65 12.61 15.00
CA VAL A 91 2.90 11.39 14.73
C VAL A 91 1.47 11.53 15.25
N ILE A 92 0.50 11.08 14.45
CA ILE A 92 -0.91 11.09 14.80
C ILE A 92 -1.52 9.69 14.66
N ARG A 93 -2.44 9.32 15.55
CA ARG A 93 -3.11 8.02 15.48
C ARG A 93 -4.16 8.02 14.37
N ILE A 94 -4.22 6.94 13.60
CA ILE A 94 -5.27 6.74 12.58
C ILE A 94 -6.65 6.71 13.23
N THR A 95 -6.78 6.18 14.46
CA THR A 95 -8.05 6.22 15.20
C THR A 95 -8.50 7.66 15.49
N TRP A 96 -7.58 8.57 15.82
CA TRP A 96 -7.93 9.97 16.02
C TRP A 96 -8.43 10.62 14.72
N LEU A 97 -7.81 10.29 13.58
CA LEU A 97 -8.29 10.75 12.27
C LEU A 97 -9.70 10.22 11.98
N GLY A 98 -9.95 8.94 12.29
CA GLY A 98 -11.28 8.33 12.19
C GLY A 98 -12.29 9.05 13.06
N ASP A 99 -12.02 9.18 14.36
CA ASP A 99 -12.94 9.80 15.32
C ASP A 99 -13.22 11.27 15.01
N THR A 100 -12.24 12.00 14.48
CA THR A 100 -12.34 13.45 14.22
C THR A 100 -12.96 13.77 12.87
N PHE A 101 -12.75 12.91 11.86
CA PHE A 101 -13.16 13.15 10.47
C PHE A 101 -14.11 12.08 9.92
N ASP A 102 -14.85 11.39 10.79
CA ASP A 102 -15.74 10.27 10.43
C ASP A 102 -16.84 10.70 9.44
N GLU A 103 -17.60 11.74 9.80
CA GLU A 103 -18.70 12.25 9.01
C GLU A 103 -18.47 13.71 8.62
N LEU A 104 -18.48 13.97 7.31
CA LEU A 104 -18.44 15.33 6.78
C LEU A 104 -19.79 16.02 7.01
N PRO A 105 -19.85 17.20 7.66
CA PRO A 105 -21.10 17.92 7.85
C PRO A 105 -21.77 18.27 6.51
N LEU A 106 -23.10 18.12 6.42
CA LEU A 106 -23.86 18.46 5.20
C LEU A 106 -23.73 19.94 4.79
N SER A 107 -23.45 20.82 5.75
CA SER A 107 -23.23 22.25 5.54
C SER A 107 -21.75 22.64 5.55
N ALA A 108 -20.84 21.69 5.26
CA ALA A 108 -19.41 21.93 5.25
C ALA A 108 -19.03 23.04 4.26
N SER A 109 -18.17 23.96 4.70
CA SER A 109 -17.56 24.93 3.80
C SER A 109 -16.56 24.21 2.86
N PRO A 110 -16.14 24.86 1.76
CA PRO A 110 -15.07 24.33 0.92
C PRO A 110 -13.79 24.05 1.71
N GLU A 111 -13.44 24.92 2.66
CA GLU A 111 -12.29 24.76 3.55
C GLU A 111 -12.41 23.52 4.43
N THR A 112 -13.57 23.32 5.08
CA THR A 112 -13.82 22.12 5.89
C THR A 112 -13.78 20.86 5.04
N THR A 113 -14.33 20.89 3.84
CA THR A 113 -14.28 19.75 2.91
C THR A 113 -12.84 19.41 2.54
N GLU A 114 -12.01 20.42 2.32
CA GLU A 114 -10.58 20.24 2.03
C GLU A 114 -9.81 19.66 3.22
N GLN A 115 -10.10 20.12 4.44
CA GLN A 115 -9.52 19.57 5.68
C GLN A 115 -9.85 18.08 5.84
N TYR A 116 -11.11 17.67 5.60
CA TYR A 116 -11.51 16.26 5.61
C TYR A 116 -10.84 15.46 4.49
N ALA A 117 -10.72 16.03 3.29
CA ALA A 117 -10.02 15.38 2.19
C ALA A 117 -8.53 15.15 2.50
N ARG A 118 -7.88 16.12 3.16
CA ARG A 118 -6.49 15.99 3.64
C ARG A 118 -6.35 14.93 4.74
N ALA A 119 -7.26 14.90 5.70
CA ALA A 119 -7.31 13.85 6.73
C ALA A 119 -7.43 12.46 6.11
N TYR A 120 -8.34 12.29 5.16
CA TYR A 120 -8.49 11.03 4.43
C TYR A 120 -7.23 10.67 3.62
N ALA A 121 -6.63 11.63 2.91
CA ALA A 121 -5.40 11.40 2.16
C ALA A 121 -4.24 11.00 3.07
N LEU A 122 -4.13 11.63 4.25
CA LEU A 122 -3.15 11.29 5.27
C LEU A 122 -3.33 9.84 5.78
N SER A 123 -4.57 9.46 6.09
CA SER A 123 -4.91 8.07 6.47
C SER A 123 -4.61 7.07 5.35
N LEU A 124 -4.89 7.42 4.10
CA LEU A 124 -4.58 6.56 2.95
C LEU A 124 -3.06 6.38 2.78
N MET A 125 -2.30 7.47 2.85
CA MET A 125 -0.84 7.42 2.72
C MET A 125 -0.19 6.67 3.86
N GLY A 126 -0.52 6.98 5.11
CA GLY A 126 0.11 6.34 6.27
C GLY A 126 -0.46 4.99 6.68
N GLY A 127 -1.73 4.72 6.37
CA GLY A 127 -2.40 3.47 6.73
C GLY A 127 -2.30 2.40 5.65
N VAL A 128 -2.12 2.78 4.38
CA VAL A 128 -2.16 1.85 3.25
C VAL A 128 -0.87 1.88 2.44
N LEU A 129 -0.50 3.05 1.89
CA LEU A 129 0.59 3.14 0.90
C LEU A 129 1.98 3.01 1.54
N PHE A 130 2.17 3.71 2.65
CA PHE A 130 3.41 3.87 3.39
C PHE A 130 3.23 3.44 4.85
N SER A 131 2.40 2.42 5.09
CA SER A 131 2.22 1.87 6.42
C SER A 131 3.54 1.41 6.99
N ASP A 132 3.78 1.69 8.26
CA ASP A 132 4.93 1.17 8.99
C ASP A 132 4.47 0.15 10.03
N ARG A 133 5.41 -0.30 10.87
CA ARG A 133 5.11 -1.23 11.96
C ARG A 133 4.67 -0.51 13.25
N SER A 134 4.30 0.77 13.19
CA SER A 134 4.01 1.58 14.39
C SER A 134 2.64 1.30 15.01
N GLY A 135 1.84 0.40 14.43
CA GLY A 135 0.59 -0.06 15.04
C GLY A 135 -0.53 0.98 14.99
N GLY A 136 -0.74 1.59 13.81
CA GLY A 136 -1.89 2.47 13.56
C GLY A 136 -1.64 3.96 13.77
N SER A 137 -0.41 4.41 13.57
CA SER A 137 -0.07 5.84 13.56
C SER A 137 0.49 6.26 12.20
N VAL A 138 0.39 7.55 11.89
CA VAL A 138 0.88 8.16 10.65
C VAL A 138 1.67 9.42 10.98
N HIS A 139 2.79 9.60 10.30
CA HIS A 139 3.60 10.81 10.44
C HIS A 139 2.99 11.96 9.63
N LEU A 140 2.89 13.14 10.24
CA LEU A 140 2.27 14.33 9.67
C LEU A 140 3.02 14.89 8.45
N GLN A 141 4.26 14.49 8.22
CA GLN A 141 5.01 14.83 6.99
C GLN A 141 4.24 14.50 5.70
N TYR A 142 3.41 13.44 5.69
CA TYR A 142 2.63 13.12 4.49
C TYR A 142 1.54 14.15 4.21
N LEU A 143 1.09 14.89 5.22
CA LEU A 143 0.13 15.98 5.06
C LEU A 143 0.72 17.11 4.20
N LEU A 144 2.03 17.37 4.33
CA LEU A 144 2.75 18.36 3.51
C LEU A 144 2.77 17.98 2.03
N LEU A 145 2.72 16.69 1.69
CA LEU A 145 2.66 16.24 0.31
C LEU A 145 1.33 16.60 -0.37
N VAL A 146 0.26 16.77 0.41
CA VAL A 146 -1.09 17.10 -0.07
C VAL A 146 -1.55 18.48 0.39
N GLU A 147 -0.61 19.34 0.79
CA GLU A 147 -0.88 20.75 1.03
C GLU A 147 -1.38 21.43 -0.26
N ASP A 148 -0.67 21.23 -1.37
CA ASP A 148 -1.08 21.60 -2.73
C ASP A 148 -1.44 20.34 -3.52
N TRP A 149 -2.74 20.13 -3.75
CA TRP A 149 -3.27 19.01 -4.51
C TRP A 149 -2.71 18.92 -5.93
N ARG A 150 -2.47 20.05 -6.61
CA ARG A 150 -1.95 20.05 -7.99
C ARG A 150 -0.48 19.70 -8.03
N ARG A 151 0.28 20.09 -7.01
CA ARG A 151 1.67 19.61 -6.83
C ARG A 151 1.67 18.12 -6.57
N ALA A 152 0.80 17.65 -5.67
CA ALA A 152 0.65 16.24 -5.37
C ALA A 152 0.37 15.39 -6.62
N GLY A 153 -0.46 15.88 -7.55
CA GLY A 153 -0.78 15.21 -8.81
C GLY A 153 0.38 15.03 -9.79
N ARG A 154 1.51 15.72 -9.58
CA ARG A 154 2.71 15.57 -10.40
C ARG A 154 3.69 14.54 -9.86
N PHE A 155 3.45 14.02 -8.66
CA PHE A 155 4.38 13.07 -8.06
C PHE A 155 4.33 11.69 -8.71
N ALA A 156 5.50 11.05 -8.78
CA ALA A 156 5.65 9.65 -9.14
C ALA A 156 5.23 8.73 -7.97
N TRP A 157 3.96 8.78 -7.56
CA TRP A 157 3.43 8.01 -6.43
C TRP A 157 3.71 6.51 -6.53
N GLY A 158 3.59 5.92 -7.72
CA GLY A 158 3.86 4.50 -7.93
C GLY A 158 5.32 4.13 -7.67
N ALA A 159 6.25 5.01 -8.07
CA ALA A 159 7.67 4.80 -7.78
C ALA A 159 7.98 4.95 -6.28
N ALA A 160 7.35 5.91 -5.61
CA ALA A 160 7.49 6.10 -4.17
C ALA A 160 6.95 4.89 -3.39
N VAL A 161 5.77 4.40 -3.75
CA VAL A 161 5.15 3.20 -3.17
C VAL A 161 6.03 1.96 -3.36
N LEU A 162 6.56 1.74 -4.57
CA LEU A 162 7.44 0.60 -4.83
C LEU A 162 8.72 0.67 -4.00
N SER A 163 9.35 1.84 -3.96
CA SER A 163 10.58 2.08 -3.20
C SER A 163 10.37 1.83 -1.70
N TYR A 164 9.23 2.29 -1.17
CA TYR A 164 8.85 2.06 0.21
C TYR A 164 8.59 0.56 0.48
N LEU A 165 7.85 -0.10 -0.42
CA LEU A 165 7.57 -1.53 -0.31
C LEU A 165 8.86 -2.36 -0.29
N TYR A 166 9.81 -2.09 -1.18
CA TYR A 166 11.11 -2.77 -1.20
C TYR A 166 11.88 -2.58 0.12
N ARG A 167 11.84 -1.36 0.68
CA ARG A 167 12.47 -1.09 1.98
C ARG A 167 11.86 -1.92 3.10
N GLU A 168 10.53 -2.00 3.16
CA GLU A 168 9.85 -2.78 4.20
C GLU A 168 9.99 -4.29 3.99
N MET A 169 10.03 -4.76 2.75
CA MET A 169 10.42 -6.14 2.41
C MET A 169 11.85 -6.44 2.90
N GLY A 170 12.79 -5.54 2.66
CA GLY A 170 14.17 -5.68 3.13
C GLY A 170 14.28 -5.77 4.65
N ARG A 171 13.61 -4.85 5.36
CA ARG A 171 13.53 -4.87 6.83
C ARG A 171 12.89 -6.17 7.34
N SER A 172 11.82 -6.61 6.70
CA SER A 172 11.10 -7.82 7.08
C SER A 172 11.93 -9.09 6.86
N ALA A 173 12.72 -9.16 5.76
CA ALA A 173 13.58 -10.29 5.47
C ALA A 173 14.78 -10.39 6.44
N LEU A 174 15.34 -9.24 6.81
CA LEU A 174 16.38 -9.17 7.86
C LEU A 174 15.83 -9.63 9.21
N GLN A 175 14.63 -9.18 9.56
CA GLN A 175 13.94 -9.61 10.78
C GLN A 175 13.65 -11.11 10.76
N MET A 176 13.11 -11.63 9.65
CA MET A 176 12.86 -13.07 9.46
C MET A 176 14.13 -13.90 9.68
N THR A 177 15.27 -13.42 9.18
CA THR A 177 16.57 -14.08 9.36
C THR A 177 17.03 -14.06 10.82
N ALA A 178 16.78 -12.96 11.54
CA ALA A 178 17.19 -12.79 12.93
C ALA A 178 16.28 -13.52 13.95
N SER A 179 14.97 -13.54 13.73
CA SER A 179 13.98 -14.06 14.69
C SER A 179 13.19 -15.29 14.21
N SER A 180 13.50 -15.83 13.01
CA SER A 180 12.77 -16.95 12.38
C SER A 180 11.25 -16.73 12.29
N SER A 181 10.82 -15.47 12.30
CA SER A 181 9.42 -15.05 12.23
C SER A 181 9.36 -13.60 11.75
N LEU A 182 8.26 -13.24 11.07
CA LEU A 182 8.03 -11.88 10.56
C LEU A 182 7.89 -10.86 11.71
N GLY A 183 7.42 -11.30 12.88
CA GLY A 183 7.35 -10.52 14.12
C GLY A 183 6.55 -9.22 14.01
N GLY A 184 5.25 -9.28 14.34
CA GLY A 184 4.33 -8.13 14.23
C GLY A 184 3.79 -7.93 12.81
N ASP A 185 3.23 -6.76 12.55
CA ASP A 185 2.60 -6.44 11.27
C ASP A 185 3.64 -6.12 10.18
N PHE A 186 3.28 -6.42 8.92
CA PHE A 186 4.08 -6.06 7.75
C PHE A 186 3.90 -4.57 7.41
N GLY A 187 5.01 -3.85 7.24
CA GLY A 187 5.00 -2.46 6.74
C GLY A 187 4.94 -2.39 5.22
N GLY A 188 4.32 -1.35 4.68
CA GLY A 188 4.12 -1.12 3.26
C GLY A 188 2.80 -1.68 2.74
N TRP A 189 2.49 -1.39 1.47
CA TRP A 189 1.21 -1.78 0.89
C TRP A 189 1.13 -3.29 0.60
N ALA A 190 0.75 -4.07 1.60
CA ALA A 190 0.66 -5.53 1.53
C ALA A 190 -0.21 -6.05 0.37
N ALA A 191 -1.31 -5.35 0.06
CA ALA A 191 -2.18 -5.72 -1.04
C ALA A 191 -1.49 -5.60 -2.41
N LEU A 192 -0.51 -4.71 -2.58
CA LEU A 192 0.27 -4.63 -3.82
C LEU A 192 1.07 -5.92 -4.05
N LEU A 193 1.70 -6.49 -3.01
CA LEU A 193 2.39 -7.79 -3.10
C LEU A 193 1.43 -8.91 -3.52
N MET A 194 0.26 -8.94 -2.88
CA MET A 194 -0.77 -9.93 -3.16
C MET A 194 -1.28 -9.82 -4.60
N LEU A 195 -1.64 -8.61 -5.04
CA LEU A 195 -2.10 -8.35 -6.41
C LEU A 195 -1.05 -8.73 -7.46
N TRP A 196 0.21 -8.36 -7.22
CA TRP A 196 1.32 -8.76 -8.10
C TRP A 196 1.49 -10.28 -8.15
N THR A 197 1.38 -10.95 -7.00
CA THR A 197 1.47 -12.41 -6.94
C THR A 197 0.36 -13.05 -7.76
N TRP A 198 -0.87 -12.58 -7.62
CA TRP A 198 -2.00 -13.11 -8.39
C TRP A 198 -1.90 -12.84 -9.89
N GLU A 199 -1.34 -11.69 -10.29
CA GLU A 199 -1.04 -11.39 -11.69
C GLU A 199 0.04 -12.31 -12.25
N ARG A 200 1.13 -12.50 -11.50
CA ARG A 200 2.32 -13.22 -11.94
C ARG A 200 2.19 -14.73 -11.83
N PHE A 201 1.42 -15.20 -10.85
CA PHE A 201 1.25 -16.60 -10.47
C PHE A 201 -0.25 -16.93 -10.34
N PRO A 202 -0.97 -17.13 -11.45
CA PRO A 202 -2.43 -17.27 -11.44
C PRO A 202 -2.98 -18.37 -10.52
N HIS A 203 -2.19 -19.43 -10.30
CA HIS A 203 -2.51 -20.55 -9.40
C HIS A 203 -2.64 -20.15 -7.92
N THR A 204 -2.01 -19.05 -7.52
CA THR A 204 -2.11 -18.48 -6.17
C THR A 204 -3.32 -17.56 -6.00
N SER A 205 -3.99 -17.20 -7.10
CA SER A 205 -5.16 -16.36 -7.05
C SER A 205 -6.41 -17.15 -6.67
N PRO A 206 -7.44 -16.51 -6.09
CA PRO A 206 -8.66 -17.20 -5.74
C PRO A 206 -9.35 -17.75 -7.00
N LEU A 207 -9.80 -19.00 -6.93
CA LEU A 207 -10.30 -19.84 -8.05
C LEU A 207 -11.49 -19.27 -8.86
N HIS A 208 -11.97 -18.06 -8.58
CA HIS A 208 -13.09 -17.43 -9.30
C HIS A 208 -12.92 -15.90 -9.45
N ALA A 209 -11.79 -15.43 -9.97
CA ALA A 209 -11.79 -14.11 -10.60
C ALA A 209 -12.59 -14.18 -11.90
N VAL A 210 -13.90 -13.96 -11.78
CA VAL A 210 -14.90 -13.77 -12.83
C VAL A 210 -14.43 -14.28 -14.21
N THR A 211 -14.54 -15.58 -14.41
CA THR A 211 -14.59 -16.16 -15.75
C THR A 211 -15.87 -15.66 -16.41
N GLY A 212 -15.75 -14.62 -17.25
CA GLY A 212 -16.72 -14.29 -18.28
C GLY A 212 -18.05 -13.67 -17.81
N ALA A 213 -18.02 -12.40 -17.39
CA ALA A 213 -19.07 -11.42 -17.69
C ALA A 213 -18.58 -10.01 -17.34
N GLN A 214 -18.35 -9.18 -18.37
CA GLN A 214 -18.11 -7.72 -18.27
C GLN A 214 -16.88 -7.24 -17.48
N ILE A 215 -15.73 -7.90 -17.62
CA ILE A 215 -14.45 -7.20 -17.44
C ILE A 215 -14.18 -6.53 -18.79
N THR A 216 -14.41 -5.22 -18.90
CA THR A 216 -13.74 -4.48 -19.97
C THR A 216 -12.26 -4.72 -19.77
N GLN A 217 -11.55 -5.24 -20.78
CA GLN A 217 -10.09 -5.43 -20.73
C GLN A 217 -9.34 -4.11 -20.40
N ASP A 218 -10.08 -2.99 -20.40
CA ASP A 218 -9.66 -1.63 -20.13
C ASP A 218 -9.98 -1.12 -18.69
N ALA A 219 -10.44 -1.97 -17.76
CA ALA A 219 -10.68 -1.53 -16.38
C ALA A 219 -9.35 -1.18 -15.68
N VAL A 220 -9.05 0.12 -15.61
CA VAL A 220 -7.89 0.66 -14.91
C VAL A 220 -8.33 1.15 -13.52
N PRO A 221 -7.64 0.76 -12.44
CA PRO A 221 -6.50 -0.17 -12.41
C PRO A 221 -6.89 -1.66 -12.47
N ARG A 222 -5.99 -2.48 -13.05
CA ARG A 222 -6.23 -3.92 -13.30
C ARG A 222 -6.47 -4.71 -12.01
N GLY A 223 -5.88 -4.28 -10.89
CA GLY A 223 -6.06 -4.92 -9.58
C GLY A 223 -7.53 -5.05 -9.14
N ILE A 224 -8.42 -4.19 -9.67
CA ILE A 224 -9.85 -4.18 -9.34
C ILE A 224 -10.54 -5.51 -9.69
N ARG A 225 -10.03 -6.25 -10.68
CA ARG A 225 -10.62 -7.55 -11.07
C ARG A 225 -10.62 -8.59 -9.93
N TRP A 226 -9.77 -8.39 -8.93
CA TRP A 226 -9.61 -9.29 -7.81
C TRP A 226 -10.43 -8.89 -6.57
N LEU A 227 -11.13 -7.73 -6.56
CA LEU A 227 -11.94 -7.28 -5.42
C LEU A 227 -13.03 -8.28 -5.00
N PRO A 228 -13.82 -8.89 -5.91
CA PRO A 228 -14.89 -9.81 -5.52
C PRO A 228 -14.35 -11.05 -4.78
N ALA A 229 -13.11 -11.41 -5.06
CA ALA A 229 -12.50 -12.64 -4.60
C ALA A 229 -11.98 -12.58 -3.15
N GLN A 230 -11.71 -11.39 -2.61
CA GLN A 230 -11.25 -11.21 -1.22
C GLN A 230 -12.31 -11.47 -0.15
N THR A 231 -13.60 -11.50 -0.50
CA THR A 231 -14.70 -11.68 0.47
C THR A 231 -14.78 -13.10 1.05
N ARG A 232 -13.91 -14.03 0.64
CA ARG A 232 -13.87 -15.40 1.16
C ARG A 232 -12.55 -15.63 1.89
N GLN A 233 -12.65 -15.74 3.22
CA GLN A 233 -11.53 -15.92 4.15
C GLN A 233 -10.53 -16.99 3.66
N HIS A 234 -9.26 -16.59 3.53
CA HIS A 234 -8.14 -17.52 3.47
C HIS A 234 -7.67 -17.77 4.92
N GLY A 235 -8.12 -18.88 5.51
CA GLY A 235 -7.58 -19.36 6.78
C GLY A 235 -6.14 -19.84 6.59
N ASP A 236 -5.24 -19.49 7.50
CA ASP A 236 -3.79 -19.75 7.54
C ASP A 236 -3.23 -20.71 6.45
N GLN A 237 -3.01 -20.17 5.25
CA GLN A 237 -2.53 -20.91 4.07
C GLN A 237 -1.01 -20.82 3.89
N PHE A 238 -0.27 -20.36 4.91
CA PHE A 238 1.18 -20.16 4.82
C PHE A 238 1.91 -21.39 4.25
N TYR A 239 1.61 -22.58 4.79
CA TYR A 239 2.21 -23.84 4.34
C TYR A 239 1.90 -24.15 2.87
N LEU A 240 0.71 -23.79 2.37
CA LEU A 240 0.33 -24.02 0.97
C LEU A 240 1.11 -23.10 0.04
N TYR A 241 1.23 -21.81 0.36
CA TYR A 241 2.05 -20.90 -0.44
C TYR A 241 3.52 -21.30 -0.41
N LYS A 242 4.03 -21.65 0.77
CA LYS A 242 5.43 -22.09 0.91
C LYS A 242 5.72 -23.32 0.07
N LEU A 243 4.89 -24.37 0.20
CA LEU A 243 5.01 -25.58 -0.60
C LEU A 243 4.94 -25.26 -2.10
N TRP A 244 3.96 -24.45 -2.52
CA TRP A 244 3.79 -24.07 -3.91
C TRP A 244 5.04 -23.37 -4.45
N PHE A 245 5.55 -22.33 -3.78
CA PHE A 245 6.74 -21.61 -4.22
C PHE A 245 8.00 -22.49 -4.22
N ASP A 246 8.14 -23.42 -3.27
CA ASP A 246 9.28 -24.35 -3.22
C ASP A 246 9.24 -25.41 -4.34
N GLU A 247 8.05 -25.88 -4.70
CA GLU A 247 7.84 -26.95 -5.70
C GLU A 247 7.73 -26.44 -7.15
N CYS A 248 7.68 -25.12 -7.37
CA CYS A 248 7.49 -24.47 -8.68
C CYS A 248 8.54 -24.80 -9.76
N THR A 249 9.53 -25.66 -9.50
CA THR A 249 10.42 -26.23 -10.53
C THR A 249 9.75 -27.29 -11.41
N THR A 250 8.67 -27.93 -10.96
CA THR A 250 8.10 -29.10 -11.66
C THR A 250 7.10 -28.77 -12.77
N PHE A 251 6.51 -27.57 -12.79
CA PHE A 251 5.49 -27.19 -13.78
C PHE A 251 6.01 -26.36 -14.96
N VAL A 252 7.25 -25.87 -14.91
CA VAL A 252 7.83 -25.05 -16.01
C VAL A 252 8.37 -25.91 -17.16
N VAL A 253 8.34 -27.25 -17.05
CA VAL A 253 8.78 -28.18 -18.11
C VAL A 253 7.59 -28.71 -18.95
N SER A 254 6.39 -28.17 -18.80
CA SER A 254 5.21 -28.66 -19.54
C SER A 254 4.20 -27.59 -19.93
N ILE A 255 4.70 -26.47 -20.50
CA ILE A 255 3.89 -25.57 -21.33
C ILE A 255 4.64 -25.30 -22.63
#